data_AF-A0A3B9K9F4-F1
#
_entry.id   AF-A0A3B9K9F4-F1
#
_cell.length_a   1.000
_cell.length_b   1.000
_cell.length_c   1.000
_cell.angle_alpha   90.00
_cell.angle_beta   90.00
_cell.angle_gamma   90.00
#
_symmetry.space_group_name_H-M   'P 1'
#
loop_
_entity.id
_entity.type
_entity.pdbx_description
1 polymer ?
#
loop_
_entity_poly.entity_id
_entity_poly.type
_entity_poly.pdbx_seq_one_letter_code
_entity_poly.pdbx_strand_id
1 'polypeptide(L)'
;KEQHITITSGSNMSDSDIEKAVKEAAEFEAQDKKRKEGIDARNEADAMVFQTEDALKQVGDKLADSDKTAVEADLQALKDALGKAPADQMTDAQIDEIKSAKEKLMTSAQALFTKVYEQAQGAQQAGPAPDMGASAGAGAPNDDNVVDGDFKEV
;
A
#
# COMPACT_ATOMS: atom_id res chain seq x y z
N LYS A 1 -53.54 23.57 -36.42
CA LYS A 1 -52.29 24.37 -36.38
C LYS A 1 -51.47 23.84 -35.23
N GLU A 2 -50.46 23.03 -35.54
CA GLU A 2 -49.58 22.41 -34.55
C GLU A 2 -48.54 23.44 -34.10
N GLN A 3 -48.39 23.61 -32.79
CA GLN A 3 -47.35 24.46 -32.22
C GLN A 3 -46.15 23.59 -31.89
N HIS A 4 -45.05 23.80 -32.62
CA HIS A 4 -43.78 23.14 -32.37
C HIS A 4 -43.03 23.92 -31.29
N ILE A 5 -42.89 23.35 -30.09
CA ILE A 5 -42.01 23.90 -29.04
C ILE A 5 -40.63 23.28 -29.26
N THR A 6 -39.77 23.97 -30.03
CA THR A 6 -38.34 23.64 -30.06
C THR A 6 -37.69 24.22 -28.82
N ILE A 7 -37.22 23.39 -27.89
CA ILE A 7 -36.28 23.84 -26.86
C ILE A 7 -34.93 24.04 -27.54
N THR A 8 -34.72 25.21 -28.15
CA THR A 8 -33.37 25.67 -28.47
C THR A 8 -32.71 26.02 -27.15
N SER A 9 -31.95 25.09 -26.58
CA SER A 9 -31.02 25.39 -25.50
C SER A 9 -30.01 26.39 -26.06
N GLY A 10 -30.24 27.68 -25.84
CA GLY A 10 -29.20 28.67 -26.01
C GLY A 10 -28.00 28.21 -25.20
N SER A 11 -26.83 28.18 -25.81
CA SER A 11 -25.58 28.01 -25.09
C SER A 11 -25.39 29.25 -24.22
N ASN A 12 -25.90 29.21 -22.99
CA ASN A 12 -25.84 30.31 -22.02
C ASN A 12 -24.40 30.59 -21.53
N MET A 13 -23.44 29.78 -21.97
CA MET A 13 -22.03 29.90 -21.66
C MET A 13 -21.31 30.31 -22.94
N SER A 14 -20.53 31.39 -22.88
CA SER A 14 -19.60 31.71 -23.95
C SER A 14 -18.52 30.63 -24.03
N ASP A 15 -17.85 30.46 -25.18
CA ASP A 15 -16.74 29.49 -25.31
C ASP A 15 -15.67 29.71 -24.22
N SER A 16 -15.46 30.96 -23.81
CA SER A 16 -14.59 31.32 -22.68
C SER A 16 -15.09 30.82 -21.33
N ASP A 17 -16.40 30.81 -21.10
CA ASP A 17 -16.98 30.26 -19.86
C ASP A 17 -16.92 28.73 -19.88
N ILE A 18 -17.05 28.10 -21.04
CA ILE A 18 -16.89 26.65 -21.22
C ILE A 18 -15.45 26.25 -20.92
N GLU A 19 -14.46 26.94 -21.50
CA GLU A 19 -13.04 26.68 -21.21
C GLU A 19 -12.70 26.88 -19.74
N LYS A 20 -13.24 27.94 -19.11
CA LYS A 20 -13.06 28.19 -17.67
C LYS A 20 -13.68 27.07 -16.83
N ALA A 21 -14.90 26.63 -17.16
CA ALA A 21 -15.57 25.55 -16.46
C ALA A 21 -14.85 24.20 -16.64
N VAL A 22 -14.30 23.93 -17.82
CA VAL A 22 -13.49 22.72 -18.07
C VAL A 22 -12.19 22.75 -17.26
N LYS A 23 -11.53 23.92 -17.19
CA LYS A 23 -10.30 24.07 -16.40
C LYS A 23 -10.57 23.95 -14.90
N GLU A 24 -11.63 24.59 -14.40
CA GLU A 24 -12.08 24.45 -13.02
C GLU A 24 -12.41 22.98 -12.71
N ALA A 25 -13.16 22.30 -13.58
CA ALA A 25 -13.49 20.88 -13.41
C ALA A 25 -12.23 19.99 -13.36
N ALA A 26 -11.23 20.25 -14.21
CA ALA A 26 -9.96 19.52 -14.20
C ALA A 26 -9.13 19.79 -12.93
N GLU A 27 -9.15 21.01 -12.40
CA GLU A 27 -8.50 21.37 -11.14
C GLU A 27 -9.18 20.67 -9.95
N PHE A 28 -10.51 20.63 -9.90
CA PHE A 28 -11.27 19.90 -8.88
C PHE A 28 -11.05 18.38 -8.99
N GLU A 29 -11.03 17.81 -10.19
CA GLU A 29 -10.73 16.39 -10.40
C GLU A 29 -9.34 16.03 -9.88
N ALA A 30 -8.33 16.87 -10.17
CA ALA A 30 -6.98 16.67 -9.65
C ALA A 30 -6.95 16.77 -8.12
N GLN A 31 -7.69 17.70 -7.52
CA GLN A 31 -7.76 17.86 -6.07
C GLN A 31 -8.44 16.67 -5.37
N ASP A 32 -9.54 16.16 -5.93
CA ASP A 32 -10.24 14.99 -5.41
C ASP A 32 -9.40 13.72 -5.54
N LYS A 33 -8.70 13.55 -6.67
CA LYS A 33 -7.77 12.43 -6.86
C LYS A 33 -6.64 12.46 -5.85
N LYS A 34 -6.04 13.63 -5.61
CA LYS A 34 -5.00 13.81 -4.59
C LYS A 34 -5.51 13.51 -3.19
N ARG A 35 -6.73 13.95 -2.85
CA ARG A 35 -7.32 13.68 -1.54
C ARG A 35 -7.48 12.17 -1.33
N LYS A 36 -7.96 11.46 -2.35
CA LYS A 36 -8.05 10.01 -2.34
C LYS A 36 -6.67 9.36 -2.16
N GLU A 37 -5.68 9.78 -2.94
CA GLU A 37 -4.30 9.31 -2.81
C GLU A 37 -3.70 9.57 -1.43
N GLY A 38 -4.06 10.69 -0.78
CA GLY A 38 -3.64 11.00 0.58
C GLY A 38 -4.22 10.04 1.62
N ILE A 39 -5.52 9.75 1.52
CA ILE A 39 -6.19 8.77 2.39
C ILE A 39 -5.60 7.38 2.17
N ASP A 40 -5.40 6.97 0.91
CA ASP A 40 -4.81 5.69 0.56
C ASP A 40 -3.37 5.59 1.10
N ALA A 41 -2.55 6.63 0.92
CA ALA A 41 -1.19 6.70 1.46
C ALA A 41 -1.17 6.62 2.99
N ARG A 42 -2.14 7.24 3.67
CA ARG A 42 -2.28 7.16 5.12
C ARG A 42 -2.59 5.74 5.58
N ASN A 43 -3.56 5.10 4.93
CA ASN A 43 -3.95 3.72 5.26
C ASN A 43 -2.81 2.74 4.98
N GLU A 44 -2.08 2.92 3.88
CA GLU A 44 -0.88 2.15 3.58
C GLU A 44 0.21 2.36 4.62
N ALA A 45 0.43 3.60 5.05
CA ALA A 45 1.41 3.92 6.08
C ALA A 45 1.03 3.34 7.46
N ASP A 46 -0.25 3.43 7.86
CA ASP A 46 -0.75 2.79 9.08
C ASP A 46 -0.56 1.26 9.01
N ALA A 47 -0.88 0.64 7.88
CA ALA A 47 -0.66 -0.79 7.66
C ALA A 47 0.83 -1.16 7.74
N MET A 48 1.70 -0.33 7.16
CA MET A 48 3.15 -0.51 7.20
C MET A 48 3.67 -0.41 8.65
N VAL A 49 3.24 0.60 9.42
CA VAL A 49 3.62 0.72 10.84
C VAL A 49 3.28 -0.55 11.59
N PHE A 50 2.05 -1.04 11.45
CA PHE A 50 1.61 -2.27 12.12
C PHE A 50 2.45 -3.50 11.70
N GLN A 51 2.70 -3.67 10.40
CA GLN A 51 3.52 -4.77 9.88
C GLN A 51 4.96 -4.70 10.38
N THR A 52 5.56 -3.51 10.43
CA THR A 52 6.93 -3.32 10.92
C THR A 52 7.02 -3.54 12.42
N GLU A 53 6.03 -3.10 13.21
CA GLU A 53 5.97 -3.40 14.65
C GLU A 53 5.87 -4.90 14.91
N ASP A 54 5.02 -5.61 14.16
CA ASP A 54 4.86 -7.05 14.30
C ASP A 54 6.14 -7.78 13.91
N ALA A 55 6.74 -7.40 12.78
CA ALA A 55 8.03 -7.89 12.35
C ALA A 55 9.12 -7.68 13.43
N LEU A 56 9.22 -6.48 14.02
CA LEU A 56 10.16 -6.20 15.11
C LEU A 56 9.91 -7.08 16.33
N LYS A 57 8.65 -7.39 16.66
CA LYS A 57 8.33 -8.33 17.76
C LYS A 57 8.74 -9.76 17.44
N GLN A 58 8.64 -10.18 16.17
CA GLN A 58 8.93 -11.56 15.77
C GLN A 58 10.42 -11.84 15.58
N VAL A 59 11.16 -10.91 14.94
CA VAL A 59 12.57 -11.12 14.55
C VAL A 59 13.49 -9.97 14.95
N GLY A 60 13.00 -8.97 15.69
CA GLY A 60 13.82 -7.83 16.14
C GLY A 60 14.99 -8.23 17.03
N ASP A 61 14.88 -9.37 17.74
CA ASP A 61 15.99 -9.91 18.54
C ASP A 61 17.09 -10.58 17.69
N LYS A 62 16.82 -10.82 16.40
CA LYS A 62 17.77 -11.38 15.42
C LYS A 62 18.41 -10.30 14.55
N LEU A 63 18.02 -9.04 14.71
CA LEU A 63 18.61 -7.90 14.02
C LEU A 63 19.77 -7.31 14.80
N ALA A 64 20.65 -6.59 14.10
CA ALA A 64 21.65 -5.76 14.75
C ALA A 64 20.96 -4.61 15.50
N ASP A 65 21.47 -4.26 16.68
CA ASP A 65 20.91 -3.16 17.49
C ASP A 65 20.88 -1.82 16.73
N SER A 66 21.83 -1.60 15.82
CA SER A 66 21.85 -0.43 14.93
C SER A 66 20.65 -0.37 14.01
N ASP A 67 20.28 -1.51 13.41
CA ASP A 67 19.18 -1.60 12.46
C ASP A 67 17.84 -1.54 13.20
N LYS A 68 17.75 -2.21 14.36
CA LYS A 68 16.58 -2.13 15.24
C LYS A 68 16.30 -0.69 15.66
N THR A 69 17.32 0.03 16.12
CA THR A 69 17.19 1.44 16.53
C THR A 69 16.80 2.34 15.36
N ALA A 70 17.37 2.12 14.16
CA ALA A 70 17.03 2.88 12.97
C ALA A 70 15.56 2.68 12.56
N VAL A 71 15.09 1.42 12.54
CA VAL A 71 13.70 1.08 12.22
C VAL A 71 12.74 1.65 13.26
N GLU A 72 13.05 1.54 14.56
CA GLU A 72 12.23 2.10 15.63
C GLU A 72 12.12 3.64 15.52
N ALA A 73 13.21 4.32 15.19
CA ALA A 73 13.22 5.77 14.98
C ALA A 73 12.37 6.17 13.76
N ASP A 74 12.52 5.48 12.63
CA ASP A 74 11.74 5.74 11.42
C ASP A 74 10.24 5.42 11.62
N LEU A 75 9.94 4.37 12.39
CA LEU A 75 8.57 3.97 12.72
C LEU A 75 7.90 5.02 13.59
N GLN A 76 8.62 5.57 14.57
CA GLN A 76 8.12 6.68 15.38
C GLN A 76 7.93 7.94 14.53
N ALA A 77 8.86 8.24 13.61
CA ALA A 77 8.72 9.39 12.71
C ALA A 77 7.49 9.26 11.80
N LEU A 78 7.21 8.06 11.27
CA LEU A 78 6.03 7.80 10.44
C LEU A 78 4.74 7.97 11.25
N LYS A 79 4.69 7.45 12.49
CA LYS A 79 3.54 7.66 13.40
C LYS A 79 3.31 9.13 13.73
N ASP A 80 4.37 9.88 14.00
CA ASP A 80 4.27 11.30 14.30
C ASP A 80 3.77 12.08 13.08
N ALA A 81 4.21 11.72 11.86
CA ALA A 81 3.72 12.29 10.61
C ALA A 81 2.22 11.99 10.41
N LEU A 82 1.80 10.74 10.65
CA LEU A 82 0.39 10.33 10.60
C LEU A 82 -0.47 11.07 11.63
N GLY A 83 0.05 11.26 12.85
CA GLY A 83 -0.64 12.00 13.91
C GLY A 83 -0.81 13.49 13.63
N LYS A 84 0.13 14.10 12.88
CA LYS A 84 0.05 15.50 12.43
C LYS A 84 -0.86 15.67 11.22
N ALA A 85 -1.26 14.58 10.57
CA ALA A 85 -1.96 14.56 9.30
C ALA A 85 -3.33 13.86 9.43
N PRO A 86 -4.33 14.51 10.09
CA PRO A 86 -5.67 13.94 10.20
C PRO A 86 -6.30 13.79 8.80
N ALA A 87 -7.00 12.67 8.56
CA ALA A 87 -7.55 12.29 7.24
C ALA A 87 -8.41 13.39 6.59
N ASP A 88 -9.04 14.21 7.42
CA ASP A 88 -10.01 15.22 7.00
C ASP A 88 -9.33 16.53 6.52
N GLN A 89 -8.07 16.76 6.92
CA GLN A 89 -7.31 18.00 6.71
C GLN A 89 -5.87 17.76 6.24
N MET A 90 -5.61 16.66 5.54
CA MET A 90 -4.29 16.39 4.97
C MET A 90 -3.96 17.41 3.86
N THR A 91 -2.81 18.05 4.00
CA THR A 91 -2.21 18.90 2.97
C THR A 91 -1.31 18.08 2.05
N ASP A 92 -1.11 18.54 0.81
CA ASP A 92 -0.21 17.89 -0.15
C ASP A 92 1.19 17.63 0.44
N ALA A 93 1.74 18.59 1.19
CA ALA A 93 3.04 18.45 1.85
C ALA A 93 3.07 17.31 2.87
N GLN A 94 1.96 17.07 3.59
CA GLN A 94 1.86 15.97 4.55
C GLN A 94 1.71 14.62 3.87
N ILE A 95 1.01 14.57 2.73
CA ILE A 95 0.92 13.35 1.90
C ILE A 95 2.33 12.95 1.44
N ASP A 96 3.11 13.91 0.95
CA ASP A 96 4.48 13.69 0.51
C ASP A 96 5.41 13.31 1.67
N GLU A 97 5.22 13.93 2.85
CA GLU A 97 5.98 13.59 4.07
C GLU A 97 5.69 12.14 4.52
N ILE A 98 4.43 11.71 4.54
CA ILE A 98 4.03 10.33 4.86
C ILE A 98 4.64 9.36 3.85
N LYS A 99 4.57 9.67 2.55
CA LYS A 99 5.15 8.83 1.49
C LYS A 99 6.67 8.70 1.67
N SER A 100 7.37 9.81 1.90
CA SER A 100 8.82 9.80 2.11
C SER A 100 9.22 9.05 3.39
N ALA A 101 8.49 9.25 4.48
CA ALA A 101 8.71 8.53 5.73
C ALA A 101 8.44 7.02 5.56
N LYS A 102 7.41 6.63 4.79
CA LYS A 102 7.13 5.23 4.43
C LYS A 102 8.29 4.61 3.66
N GLU A 103 8.81 5.30 2.64
CA GLU A 103 9.95 4.81 1.85
C GLU A 103 11.22 4.66 2.68
N LYS A 104 11.50 5.60 3.59
CA LYS A 104 12.60 5.50 4.54
C LYS A 104 12.45 4.29 5.45
N LEU A 105 11.27 4.12 6.06
CA LEU A 105 10.96 2.96 6.88
C LEU A 105 11.11 1.65 6.11
N MET A 106 10.68 1.61 4.85
CA MET A 106 10.81 0.43 4.00
C MET A 106 12.28 0.08 3.74
N THR A 107 13.12 1.10 3.58
CA THR A 107 14.57 0.94 3.38
C THR A 107 15.26 0.44 4.64
N SER A 108 14.98 1.03 5.81
CA SER A 108 15.56 0.59 7.08
C SER A 108 15.02 -0.79 7.50
N ALA A 109 13.74 -1.06 7.25
CA ALA A 109 13.12 -2.35 7.55
C ALA A 109 13.44 -3.44 6.52
N GLN A 110 14.21 -3.17 5.45
CA GLN A 110 14.54 -4.19 4.46
C GLN A 110 15.27 -5.40 5.07
N ALA A 111 16.20 -5.14 5.99
CA ALA A 111 16.87 -6.20 6.75
C ALA A 111 15.90 -6.96 7.65
N LEU A 112 14.97 -6.24 8.29
CA LEU A 112 13.91 -6.80 9.13
C LEU A 112 13.00 -7.75 8.32
N PHE A 113 12.45 -7.27 7.21
CA PHE A 113 11.55 -8.07 6.37
C PHE A 113 12.24 -9.29 5.76
N THR A 114 13.53 -9.17 5.41
CA THR A 114 14.33 -10.33 4.98
C THR A 114 14.39 -11.39 6.08
N LYS A 115 14.63 -10.99 7.33
CA LYS A 115 14.68 -11.91 8.49
C LYS A 115 13.31 -12.51 8.82
N VAL A 116 12.23 -11.73 8.70
CA VAL A 116 10.85 -12.24 8.85
C VAL A 116 10.55 -13.30 7.80
N TYR A 117 10.92 -13.03 6.54
CA TYR A 117 10.69 -13.97 5.45
C TYR A 117 11.52 -15.26 5.60
N GLU A 118 12.79 -15.15 6.02
CA GLU A 118 13.62 -16.31 6.39
C GLU A 118 12.98 -17.14 7.51
N GLN A 119 12.42 -16.49 8.54
CA GLN A 119 11.72 -17.17 9.63
C GLN A 119 10.39 -17.80 9.17
N ALA A 120 9.65 -17.13 8.29
CA ALA A 120 8.40 -17.63 7.73
C ALA A 120 8.64 -18.86 6.83
N GLN A 121 9.70 -18.86 6.01
CA GLN A 121 10.10 -20.05 5.26
C GLN A 121 10.54 -21.20 6.18
N GLY A 122 11.27 -20.90 7.26
CA GLY A 122 11.64 -21.90 8.27
C GLY A 122 10.44 -22.47 9.02
N ALA A 123 9.37 -21.68 9.22
CA ALA A 123 8.13 -22.12 9.86
C ALA A 123 7.24 -22.96 8.91
N GLN A 124 7.34 -22.75 7.60
CA GLN A 124 6.60 -23.54 6.60
C GLN A 124 7.21 -24.94 6.38
N GLN A 125 8.39 -25.21 6.95
CA GLN A 125 9.01 -26.53 6.95
C GLN A 125 8.73 -27.34 8.24
N ALA A 126 7.99 -26.77 9.21
CA ALA A 126 7.76 -27.39 10.53
C ALA A 126 6.30 -27.25 11.06
N GLY A 127 5.30 -27.25 10.17
CA GLY A 127 3.88 -27.32 10.55
C GLY A 127 3.04 -27.88 9.40
N PRO A 128 2.04 -28.75 9.67
CA PRO A 128 1.33 -29.47 8.63
C PRO A 128 0.56 -28.49 7.74
N ALA A 129 0.56 -28.77 6.44
CA ALA A 129 -0.19 -28.04 5.43
C ALA A 129 -1.63 -27.74 5.91
N PRO A 130 -2.15 -26.50 5.73
CA PRO A 130 -3.57 -26.25 5.87
C PRO A 130 -4.30 -27.02 4.77
N ASP A 131 -5.06 -28.01 5.23
CA ASP A 131 -6.14 -28.71 4.54
C ASP A 131 -7.08 -27.68 3.87
N MET A 132 -6.82 -27.38 2.60
CA MET A 132 -7.77 -26.73 1.69
C MET A 132 -8.41 -27.85 0.88
N GLY A 133 -9.66 -28.17 1.25
CA GLY A 133 -10.41 -29.34 0.85
C GLY A 133 -10.35 -29.69 -0.63
N ALA A 134 -9.88 -30.90 -0.91
CA ALA A 134 -10.17 -31.63 -2.13
C ALA A 134 -11.24 -32.69 -1.83
N SER A 135 -12.49 -32.38 -2.18
CA SER A 135 -13.50 -33.40 -2.41
C SER A 135 -13.49 -33.78 -3.88
N ALA A 136 -13.42 -35.10 -4.11
CA ALA A 136 -13.69 -35.86 -5.34
C ALA A 136 -12.57 -36.02 -6.38
N GLY A 137 -12.01 -37.24 -6.44
CA GLY A 137 -11.41 -37.80 -7.66
C GLY A 137 -10.29 -38.81 -7.40
N ALA A 138 -10.57 -40.10 -7.59
CA ALA A 138 -9.75 -41.26 -7.25
C ALA A 138 -8.43 -41.43 -8.06
N GLY A 139 -7.40 -42.03 -7.41
CA GLY A 139 -6.27 -42.70 -8.08
C GLY A 139 -4.94 -42.63 -7.30
N ALA A 140 -4.49 -43.76 -6.72
CA ALA A 140 -3.28 -43.93 -5.89
C ALA A 140 -1.96 -44.05 -6.72
N PRO A 141 -0.80 -44.45 -6.14
CA PRO A 141 0.11 -43.72 -5.23
C PRO A 141 1.58 -43.66 -5.77
N ASN A 142 2.46 -43.00 -5.00
CA ASN A 142 3.95 -43.04 -4.96
C ASN A 142 4.71 -41.82 -5.49
N ASP A 143 5.70 -41.44 -4.67
CA ASP A 143 6.98 -40.75 -4.93
C ASP A 143 6.91 -39.44 -5.74
N ASP A 144 7.44 -38.31 -5.28
CA ASP A 144 8.83 -38.17 -4.87
C ASP A 144 9.04 -36.80 -4.20
N ASN A 145 9.99 -36.75 -3.26
CA ASN A 145 10.59 -35.51 -2.80
C ASN A 145 11.21 -34.75 -3.97
N VAL A 146 10.65 -33.61 -4.37
CA VAL A 146 11.37 -32.65 -5.24
C VAL A 146 11.50 -31.33 -4.52
N VAL A 147 12.63 -31.21 -3.82
CA VAL A 147 13.24 -29.95 -3.42
C VAL A 147 14.08 -29.50 -4.62
N ASP A 148 13.54 -28.65 -5.48
CA ASP A 148 14.33 -27.99 -6.53
C ASP A 148 15.05 -26.78 -5.93
N GLY A 149 16.15 -27.07 -5.23
CA GLY A 149 17.21 -26.10 -5.02
C GLY A 149 18.33 -26.37 -6.02
N ASP A 150 18.60 -25.39 -6.89
CA ASP A 150 19.91 -25.03 -7.49
C ASP A 150 19.63 -24.03 -8.63
N PHE A 151 19.95 -22.74 -8.52
CA PHE A 151 21.26 -22.09 -8.64
C PHE A 151 21.81 -21.99 -10.08
N LYS A 152 21.92 -20.72 -10.54
CA LYS A 152 22.75 -20.13 -11.62
C LYS A 152 22.77 -20.73 -13.03
N GLU A 153 22.60 -19.83 -14.00
CA GLU A 153 23.50 -19.74 -15.18
C GLU A 153 23.44 -18.29 -15.73
N VAL A 154 24.53 -17.53 -15.59
CA VAL A 154 25.45 -16.99 -16.63
C VAL A 154 24.88 -15.90 -17.53
#